data_AF-A0A3N5HUW7-F1
#
_entry.id   AF-A0A3N5HUW7-F1
#
_cell.length_a   1.000
_cell.length_b   1.000
_cell.length_c   1.000
_cell.angle_alpha   90.00
_cell.angle_beta   90.00
_cell.angle_gamma   90.00
#
_symmetry.space_group_name_H-M   'P 1'
#
loop_
_entity.id
_entity.type
_entity.pdbx_description
1 polymer ?
#
loop_
_entity_poly.entity_id
_entity_poly.type
_entity_poly.pdbx_seq_one_letter_code
_entity_poly.pdbx_strand_id
1 'polypeptide(L)' 'NPGDMLAVMSAGAYGFVMASNYNSRPRVPEVLIKDGEIHIIKTRETYDDLVKGETIPAFLD' A
#
# COMPACT_ATOMS: atom_id res chain seq x y z
N ASN A 1 18.11 -15.53 -5.22
CA ASN A 1 17.54 -15.95 -6.52
C ASN A 1 16.24 -15.18 -6.80
N PRO A 2 15.86 -14.97 -8.07
CA PRO A 2 14.54 -14.44 -8.39
C PRO A 2 13.45 -15.27 -7.70
N GLY A 3 12.54 -14.61 -6.97
CA GLY A 3 11.48 -15.26 -6.20
C GLY A 3 11.80 -15.49 -4.71
N ASP A 4 13.04 -15.31 -4.27
CA ASP A 4 13.35 -15.34 -2.83
C ASP A 4 12.68 -14.17 -2.10
N MET A 5 12.17 -14.43 -0.91
CA MET A 5 11.55 -13.42 -0.06
C MET A 5 12.55 -12.87 0.96
N LEU A 6 12.50 -11.56 1.18
CA LEU A 6 13.34 -10.86 2.15
C LEU A 6 12.46 -10.18 3.21
N ALA A 7 12.95 -10.14 4.45
CA ALA A 7 12.31 -9.42 5.55
C ALA A 7 13.18 -8.21 5.93
N VAL A 8 12.60 -7.00 5.85
CA VAL A 8 13.23 -5.80 6.38
C VAL A 8 12.77 -5.63 7.83
N MET A 9 13.69 -5.83 8.76
CA MET A 9 13.41 -5.76 10.21
C MET A 9 13.25 -4.32 10.68
N SER A 10 12.64 -4.13 11.86
CA SER A 10 12.47 -2.83 12.51
C SER A 10 11.69 -1.78 11.68
N ALA A 11 10.84 -2.23 10.75
CA ALA A 11 10.01 -1.37 9.89
C ALA A 11 8.64 -1.00 10.50
N GLY A 12 8.37 -1.38 11.76
CA GLY A 12 7.07 -1.16 12.41
C GLY A 12 6.80 0.29 12.82
N ALA A 13 7.84 1.08 13.06
CA ALA A 13 7.73 2.51 13.33
C ALA A 13 8.22 3.32 12.13
N TYR A 14 7.50 4.39 11.78
CA TYR A 14 7.84 5.31 10.69
C TYR A 14 7.96 4.68 9.28
N GLY A 15 7.58 3.41 9.10
CA GLY A 15 7.52 2.75 7.80
C GLY A 15 6.27 3.18 7.02
N PHE A 16 5.17 2.45 7.20
CA PHE A 16 3.93 2.68 6.44
C PHE A 16 3.40 4.11 6.54
N VAL A 17 3.55 4.76 7.71
CA VAL A 17 3.09 6.15 7.91
C VAL A 17 3.76 7.17 6.97
N MET A 18 4.95 6.85 6.44
CA MET A 18 5.65 7.67 5.44
C MET A 18 5.53 7.12 4.01
N ALA A 19 4.79 6.03 3.80
CA ALA A 19 4.60 5.45 2.47
C ALA A 19 3.79 6.39 1.55
N SER A 20 4.21 6.49 0.30
CA SER A 20 3.58 7.35 -0.72
C SER A 20 3.21 6.56 -1.97
N ASN A 21 2.43 7.20 -2.85
CA ASN A 21 2.07 6.67 -4.16
C ASN A 21 3.07 7.06 -5.27
N TYR A 22 4.30 7.43 -4.90
CA TYR A 22 5.33 7.80 -5.88
C TYR A 22 5.52 6.69 -6.92
N ASN A 23 5.68 7.10 -8.18
CA ASN A 23 5.66 6.24 -9.36
C ASN A 23 4.33 5.48 -9.58
N SER A 24 3.21 6.08 -9.16
CA SER A 24 1.86 5.53 -9.31
C SER A 24 1.74 4.10 -8.76
N ARG A 25 2.41 3.86 -7.63
CA ARG A 25 2.41 2.56 -6.95
C ARG A 25 1.34 2.57 -5.86
N PRO A 26 0.37 1.64 -5.89
CA PRO A 26 -0.57 1.50 -4.80
C PRO A 26 0.18 1.07 -3.52
N ARG A 27 -0.17 1.70 -2.39
CA ARG A 27 0.42 1.32 -1.10
C ARG A 27 0.06 -0.12 -0.76
N VAL A 28 1.01 -0.78 -0.10
CA VAL A 28 0.94 -2.20 0.28
C VAL A 28 -0.10 -2.41 1.40
N PRO A 29 -0.60 -3.65 1.61
CA PRO A 29 -1.43 -3.94 2.76
C PRO A 29 -0.60 -3.96 4.05
N GLU A 30 -1.25 -3.75 5.20
CA GLU A 30 -0.72 -4.03 6.53
C GLU A 30 -1.48 -5.21 7.14
N VAL A 31 -0.75 -6.15 7.72
CA VAL A 31 -1.30 -7.34 8.36
C VAL A 31 -0.95 -7.37 9.84
N LEU A 32 -1.91 -7.80 10.66
CA LEU A 32 -1.72 -8.13 12.07
C LEU A 32 -1.75 -9.63 12.22
N ILE A 33 -0.76 -10.19 12.90
CA ILE A 33 -0.76 -11.60 13.28
C ILE A 33 -1.12 -11.67 14.76
N LYS A 34 -2.16 -12.42 15.10
CA LYS A 34 -2.58 -12.66 16.49
C LYS A 34 -2.95 -14.13 16.65
N ASP A 35 -2.40 -14.79 17.66
CA ASP A 35 -2.68 -16.20 17.97
C ASP A 35 -2.47 -17.15 16.77
N GLY A 36 -1.53 -16.82 15.89
CA GLY A 36 -1.25 -17.57 14.66
C GLY A 36 -2.18 -17.25 13.48
N GLU A 37 -3.21 -16.43 13.67
CA GLU A 37 -4.12 -15.97 12.63
C GLU A 37 -3.63 -14.67 11.98
N ILE A 38 -3.88 -14.55 10.68
CA ILE A 38 -3.52 -13.36 9.89
C ILE A 38 -4.79 -12.53 9.67
N HIS A 39 -4.73 -11.26 10.04
CA HIS A 39 -5.79 -10.29 9.81
C HIS A 39 -5.27 -9.15 8.93
N ILE A 40 -5.96 -8.86 7.83
CA ILE A 40 -5.68 -7.67 7.02
C ILE A 40 -6.27 -6.47 7.76
N ILE A 41 -5.41 -5.64 8.35
CA ILE A 41 -5.83 -4.43 9.08
C ILE A 41 -5.81 -3.19 8.19
N LYS A 42 -5.12 -3.28 7.05
CA LYS A 42 -5.17 -2.30 5.97
C LYS A 42 -5.11 -3.00 4.62
N THR A 43 -6.11 -2.79 3.79
CA THR A 43 -6.16 -3.35 2.44
C THR A 43 -5.13 -2.68 1.53
N ARG A 44 -4.63 -3.43 0.55
CA ARG A 44 -3.82 -2.87 -0.54
C ARG A 44 -4.66 -1.86 -1.31
N GLU A 45 -4.07 -0.73 -1.69
CA GLU A 45 -4.72 0.21 -2.61
C GLU A 45 -4.85 -0.39 -4.02
N THR A 46 -5.88 0.02 -4.72
CA THR A 46 -6.12 -0.29 -6.13
C THR A 46 -5.60 0.83 -7.03
N TYR A 47 -5.64 0.63 -8.35
CA TYR A 47 -5.36 1.72 -9.28
C TYR A 47 -6.42 2.82 -9.23
N ASP A 48 -7.69 2.46 -8.97
CA ASP A 48 -8.78 3.42 -8.82
C ASP A 48 -8.56 4.33 -7.60
N ASP A 49 -8.00 3.79 -6.51
CA ASP A 49 -7.66 4.57 -5.33
C ASP A 49 -6.62 5.67 -5.62
N LEU A 50 -5.73 5.46 -6.59
CA LEU A 50 -4.70 6.45 -6.96
C LEU A 50 -5.31 7.72 -7.55
N VAL A 51 -6.35 7.56 -8.36
CA VAL A 51 -6.99 8.65 -9.10
C VAL A 51 -8.30 9.10 -8.46
N LYS A 52 -8.73 8.47 -7.36
CA LYS A 52 -10.00 8.76 -6.68
C LYS A 52 -10.16 10.23 -6.27
N GLY A 53 -9.06 10.91 -5.97
CA GLY A 53 -9.05 12.33 -5.62
C GLY A 53 -8.88 13.28 -6.82
N GLU A 54 -8.77 12.74 -8.02
CA GLU A 54 -8.58 13.51 -9.26
C GLU A 54 -9.92 13.75 -9.95
N THR A 55 -10.00 14.79 -10.78
CA THR A 55 -11.18 15.09 -11.59
C THR A 55 -10.72 15.69 -12.90
N ILE A 56 -11.24 15.19 -14.02
CA ILE A 56 -10.99 15.76 -15.34
C ILE A 56 -11.91 16.99 -15.49
N PRO A 57 -11.37 18.20 -15.75
CA PRO A 57 -12.18 19.37 -16.01
C PRO A 57 -13.05 19.19 -17.26
N ALA A 58 -14.30 19.66 -17.22
CA ALA A 58 -15.30 19.44 -18.27
C ALA A 58 -14.94 19.96 -19.68
N PHE A 59 -13.89 20.78 -19.81
CA PHE A 59 -13.40 21.24 -21.11
C PHE A 59 -12.36 20.30 -21.75
N LEU A 60 -11.96 19.23 -21.06
CA LEU A 60 -11.01 18.21 -21.55
C LEU A 60 -11.69 16.86 -21.88
N ASP A 61 -12.99 16.74 -21.63
CA ASP A 61 -13.80 15.55 -21.98
C ASP A 61 -14.22 15.54 -23.46
#